data_AF-A0A5K0XLJ1-F1
#
_entry.id   AF-A0A5K0XLJ1-F1
#
_cell.length_a   1.000
_cell.length_b   1.000
_cell.length_c   1.000
_cell.angle_alpha   90.00
_cell.angle_beta   90.00
_cell.angle_gamma   90.00
#
_symmetry.space_group_name_H-M   'P 1'
#
loop_
_entity.id
_entity.type
_entity.pdbx_description
1 polymer ?
#
loop_
_entity_poly.entity_id
_entity_poly.type
_entity_poly.pdbx_seq_one_letter_code
_entity_poly.pdbx_strand_id
1 'polypeptide(L)' 'WILHDWSDEHCIKILKQCRKAIPHDDGKVIIVDAVLKSNVKEDAWEDTKMVFDVIMIAYTSGGKERTGVEEAAQGWSIQP' A
#
# COMPACT_ATOMS: atom_id res chain seq x y z
N TRP A 1 -4.65 -6.40 -0.15
CA TRP A 1 -5.48 -5.92 -1.25
C TRP A 1 -6.60 -5.09 -0.67
N ILE A 2 -6.26 -3.97 -0.02
CA ILE A 2 -7.24 -3.03 0.53
C ILE A 2 -6.83 -1.59 0.27
N LEU A 3 -5.60 -1.18 0.63
CA LEU A 3 -5.24 0.24 0.56
C LEU A 3 -5.04 0.70 -0.89
N HIS A 4 -4.58 -0.19 -1.77
CA HIS A 4 -4.44 0.12 -3.19
C HIS A 4 -5.76 0.47 -3.91
N ASP A 5 -6.92 0.14 -3.36
CA ASP A 5 -8.24 0.50 -3.92
C ASP A 5 -8.61 1.98 -3.67
N TRP A 6 -7.92 2.64 -2.74
CA TRP A 6 -8.33 3.93 -2.19
C TRP A 6 -7.30 5.03 -2.45
N SER A 7 -7.79 6.28 -2.51
CA SER A 7 -6.92 7.46 -2.49
C SER A 7 -6.12 7.56 -1.19
N ASP A 8 -5.05 8.37 -1.20
CA ASP A 8 -4.18 8.52 -0.05
C ASP A 8 -4.93 9.09 1.17
N GLU A 9 -5.89 10.01 0.97
CA GLU A 9 -6.72 10.56 2.05
C GLU A 9 -7.59 9.48 2.71
N HIS A 10 -8.11 8.54 1.92
CA HIS A 10 -8.92 7.43 2.42
C HIS A 10 -8.06 6.38 3.11
N CYS A 11 -6.89 6.05 2.57
CA CYS A 11 -5.92 5.17 3.24
C CYS A 11 -5.55 5.69 4.63
N ILE A 12 -5.24 6.98 4.74
CA ILE A 12 -4.93 7.63 6.02
C ILE A 12 -6.10 7.51 7.00
N LYS A 13 -7.35 7.69 6.53
CA LYS A 13 -8.54 7.52 7.38
C LYS A 13 -8.68 6.08 7.88
N ILE A 14 -8.54 5.10 7.00
CA ILE A 14 -8.61 3.66 7.34
C ILE A 14 -7.56 3.32 8.39
N LEU A 15 -6.31 3.67 8.12
CA LEU A 15 -5.18 3.39 8.99
C LEU A 15 -5.30 4.07 10.37
N LYS A 16 -5.83 5.30 10.42
CA LYS A 16 -6.16 5.98 11.68
C LYS A 16 -7.23 5.23 12.49
N GLN A 17 -8.23 4.64 11.84
CA GLN A 17 -9.22 3.82 12.54
C GLN A 17 -8.61 2.50 13.04
N CYS A 18 -7.81 1.83 12.22
CA CYS A 18 -7.06 0.64 12.65
C CYS A 18 -6.23 0.94 13.89
N ARG A 19 -5.49 2.05 13.90
CA ARG A 19 -4.65 2.47 15.03
C ARG A 19 -5.43 2.73 16.32
N LYS A 20 -6.66 3.22 16.22
CA LYS A 20 -7.56 3.41 17.38
C LYS A 20 -8.13 2.11 17.93
N ALA A 21 -8.28 1.09 17.07
CA ALA A 21 -8.90 -0.18 17.43
C ALA A 21 -7.90 -1.19 18.04
N ILE A 22 -6.62 -1.05 17.75
CA ILE A 22 -5.58 -1.96 18.25
C ILE A 22 -5.08 -1.55 19.66
N PRO A 23 -4.68 -2.51 20.50
CA PRO A 23 -4.04 -2.22 21.79
C PRO A 23 -2.78 -1.37 21.63
N HIS A 24 -2.60 -0.38 22.51
CA HIS A 24 -1.48 0.57 22.41
C HIS A 24 -0.11 -0.07 22.65
N ASP A 25 -0.05 -1.11 23.48
CA ASP A 25 1.22 -1.62 24.00
C ASP A 25 1.94 -2.54 22.99
N ASP A 26 1.20 -3.35 22.22
CA ASP A 26 1.78 -4.33 21.27
C ASP A 26 0.98 -4.51 19.97
N GLY A 27 -0.06 -3.70 19.76
CA GLY A 27 -0.90 -3.79 18.57
C GLY A 27 -0.12 -3.44 17.29
N LYS A 28 -0.22 -4.29 16.27
CA LYS A 28 0.36 -4.07 14.94
C LYS A 28 -0.72 -4.11 13.87
N VAL A 29 -0.57 -3.25 12.86
CA VAL A 29 -1.33 -3.31 11.62
C VAL A 29 -0.39 -3.86 10.55
N ILE A 30 -0.77 -4.95 9.91
CA ILE A 30 -0.02 -5.56 8.81
C ILE A 30 -0.77 -5.25 7.52
N ILE A 31 -0.06 -4.65 6.57
CA ILE A 31 -0.58 -4.32 5.25
C ILE A 31 -0.01 -5.35 4.27
N VAL A 32 -0.86 -5.88 3.40
CA VAL A 32 -0.46 -6.85 2.37
C VAL A 32 -1.04 -6.40 1.04
N ASP A 33 -0.30 -5.58 0.31
CA ASP A 33 -0.61 -5.05 -1.02
C ASP A 33 0.61 -5.26 -1.96
N ALA A 34 0.43 -5.06 -3.27
CA ALA A 34 1.55 -5.05 -4.19
C ALA A 34 2.34 -3.76 -4.02
N VAL A 35 3.66 -3.88 -3.85
CA VAL A 35 4.55 -2.72 -3.66
C VAL A 35 5.46 -2.59 -4.88
N LEU A 36 5.37 -1.43 -5.54
CA LEU A 36 6.24 -1.04 -6.64
C LEU A 36 7.64 -0.71 -6.10
N LYS A 37 8.68 -1.13 -6.82
CA LYS A 37 10.06 -0.78 -6.49
C LYS A 37 10.56 0.28 -7.47
N SER A 38 11.27 1.28 -6.95
CA SER A 38 11.90 2.30 -7.80
C SER A 38 13.10 1.76 -8.60
N ASN A 39 13.65 0.60 -8.22
CA ASN A 39 14.74 -0.06 -8.93
C ASN A 39 14.28 -1.41 -9.51
N VAL A 40 13.92 -1.38 -10.79
CA VAL A 40 13.32 -2.46 -11.58
C VAL A 40 14.22 -3.70 -11.72
N LYS A 41 15.54 -3.56 -11.55
CA LYS A 41 16.51 -4.63 -11.87
C LYS A 41 16.51 -5.83 -10.92
N GLU A 42 15.82 -5.76 -9.78
CA GLU A 42 15.88 -6.78 -8.73
C GLU A 42 14.53 -7.46 -8.44
N ASP A 43 13.48 -7.16 -9.21
CA ASP A 43 12.14 -7.71 -8.98
C ASP A 43 11.66 -8.56 -10.15
N ALA A 44 11.64 -9.88 -9.95
CA ALA A 44 11.14 -10.84 -10.95
C ALA A 44 9.65 -10.66 -11.27
N TRP A 45 8.91 -9.90 -10.46
CA TRP A 45 7.46 -9.70 -10.61
C TRP A 45 7.09 -8.29 -11.07
N GLU A 46 8.05 -7.46 -11.46
CA GLU A 46 7.80 -6.05 -11.82
C GLU A 46 6.71 -5.92 -12.90
N ASP A 47 6.81 -6.67 -14.00
CA ASP A 47 5.82 -6.62 -15.08
C ASP A 47 4.41 -6.94 -14.58
N THR A 48 4.28 -7.89 -13.65
CA THR A 48 2.98 -8.27 -13.06
C THR A 48 2.43 -7.16 -12.17
N LYS A 49 3.29 -6.52 -11.37
CA LYS A 49 2.90 -5.38 -10.52
C LYS A 49 2.48 -4.17 -11.36
N MET A 50 3.16 -3.92 -12.48
CA MET A 50 2.77 -2.89 -13.44
C MET A 50 1.41 -3.18 -14.08
N VAL A 51 1.11 -4.45 -14.39
CA VAL A 51 -0.23 -4.85 -14.85
C VAL A 51 -1.26 -4.59 -13.76
N PHE A 52 -0.97 -4.86 -12.49
CA PHE A 52 -1.88 -4.53 -11.39
C PHE A 52 -2.15 -3.03 -11.28
N ASP A 53 -1.13 -2.17 -11.43
CA ASP A 53 -1.34 -0.72 -11.41
C ASP A 53 -2.25 -0.25 -12.56
N VAL A 54 -2.08 -0.80 -13.77
CA VAL A 54 -2.97 -0.53 -14.90
C VAL A 54 -4.40 -1.03 -14.62
N ILE A 55 -4.56 -2.18 -13.97
CA ILE A 55 -5.88 -2.70 -13.54
C ILE A 55 -6.50 -1.74 -12.52
N MET A 56 -5.74 -1.22 -11.56
CA MET A 56 -6.26 -0.26 -10.58
C MET A 56 -6.80 0.99 -11.27
N ILE A 57 -6.06 1.54 -12.24
CA ILE A 57 -6.52 2.68 -13.06
C ILE A 57 -7.80 2.36 -13.82
N ALA A 58 -7.90 1.15 -14.39
CA ALA A 58 -9.03 0.77 -15.23
C ALA A 58 -10.32 0.49 -14.44
N TYR A 59 -10.21 -0.04 -13.21
CA TYR A 59 -11.35 -0.58 -12.48
C TYR A 59 -11.70 0.17 -11.19
N THR A 60 -10.89 1.12 -10.74
CA THR A 60 -11.13 1.85 -9.49
C THR A 60 -11.21 3.36 -9.73
N SER A 61 -11.89 4.07 -8.82
CA SER A 61 -11.96 5.54 -8.84
C SER A 61 -10.91 6.13 -7.89
N GLY A 62 -9.64 5.99 -8.25
CA GLY A 62 -8.51 6.57 -7.51
C GLY A 62 -7.62 5.57 -6.76
N GLY A 63 -7.77 4.27 -7.04
CA GLY A 63 -6.81 3.25 -6.63
C GLY A 63 -5.54 3.28 -7.48
N LYS A 64 -4.44 2.82 -6.87
CA LYS A 64 -3.10 2.76 -7.45
C LYS A 64 -2.25 1.79 -6.65
N GLU A 65 -1.30 1.14 -7.30
CA GLU A 65 -0.20 0.50 -6.59
C GLU A 65 0.77 1.59 -6.09
N ARG A 66 1.40 1.36 -4.94
CA ARG A 66 2.27 2.34 -4.30
C ARG A 66 3.72 1.89 -4.27
N THR A 67 4.63 2.84 -4.29
CA THR A 67 6.03 2.55 -4.02
C THR A 67 6.26 2.39 -2.51
N GLY A 68 7.27 1.60 -2.14
CA GLY A 68 7.61 1.47 -0.72
C GLY A 68 7.93 2.83 -0.07
N VAL A 69 8.60 3.74 -0.77
CA VAL A 69 8.92 5.07 -0.22
C VAL A 69 7.66 5.85 0.16
N GLU A 70 6.60 5.78 -0.63
CA GLU A 70 5.31 6.43 -0.33
C GLU A 70 4.62 5.82 0.89
N GLU A 71 4.69 4.50 1.06
CA GLU A 71 4.16 3.81 2.24
C GLU A 71 4.93 4.18 3.52
N ALA A 72 6.26 4.22 3.45
CA ALA A 72 7.12 4.63 4.56
C ALA A 72 6.91 6.11 4.93
N ALA A 73 6.73 6.98 3.94
CA ALA A 73 6.47 8.41 4.17
C ALA A 73 5.17 8.67 4.95
N GLN A 74 4.25 7.72 4.97
CA GLN A 74 3.02 7.77 5.77
C GLN A 74 3.22 7.32 7.23
N GLY A 75 4.46 7.04 7.65
CA GLY A 75 4.82 6.69 9.03
C GLY A 75 4.70 5.19 9.35
N TRP A 76 4.65 4.33 8.32
CA TRP A 76 4.53 2.88 8.47
C TRP A 76 5.86 2.19 8.19
N SER A 77 6.21 1.20 9.00
CA SER A 77 7.37 0.35 8.75
C SER A 77 7.01 -0.70 7.69
N ILE A 78 7.71 -0.69 6.58
CA ILE A 78 7.58 -1.71 5.53
C ILE A 78 8.33 -2.95 5.96
N GLN A 79 7.68 -4.11 5.88
CA GLN A 79 8.35 -5.40 6.01
C GLN A 79 8.48 -6.00 4.60
N PRO A 80 9.65 -6.56 4.25
CA PRO A 80 9.89 -7.15 2.93
C PRO A 80 9.07 -8.42 2.67
#